data_AF-A0A2I0SAT3-F1
#
_entry.id   AF-A0A2I0SAT3-F1
#
_cell.length_a   1.000
_cell.length_b   1.000
_cell.length_c   1.000
_cell.angle_alpha   90.00
_cell.angle_beta   90.00
_cell.angle_gamma   90.00
#
_symmetry.space_group_name_H-M   'P 1'
#
loop_
_entity.id
_entity.type
_entity.pdbx_description
1 polymer ?
#
loop_
_entity_poly.entity_id
_entity_poly.type
_entity_poly.pdbx_seq_one_letter_code
_entity_poly.pdbx_strand_id
1 'polypeptide(L)'
;MGTWDTGPFDNDTAADFANALDDAEPEAREALIRGVVIRTIDATGCLTEAEEAVAAAALIAAQCPGGEPVDMSCGPETPMPV
;
A
#
# COMPACT_ATOMS: atom_id res chain seq x y z
N MET A 1 6.20 12.73 -8.38
CA MET A 1 6.38 11.98 -7.14
C MET A 1 7.25 12.74 -6.17
N GLY A 2 6.60 13.55 -5.35
CA GLY A 2 7.13 14.14 -4.14
C GLY A 2 6.83 13.26 -2.92
N THR A 3 7.60 13.50 -1.87
CA THR A 3 7.43 12.93 -0.53
C THR A 3 7.28 14.10 0.42
N TRP A 4 6.32 14.05 1.33
CA TRP A 4 6.00 15.17 2.24
C TRP A 4 6.17 14.83 3.72
N ASP A 5 6.24 13.54 4.07
CA ASP A 5 6.59 13.04 5.40
C ASP A 5 7.17 11.61 5.29
N THR A 6 7.17 10.84 6.37
CA THR A 6 7.87 9.56 6.52
C THR A 6 6.95 8.36 6.70
N GLY A 7 5.63 8.59 6.74
CA GLY A 7 4.65 7.52 6.77
C GLY A 7 4.56 6.77 5.45
N PRO A 8 3.97 5.55 5.47
CA PRO A 8 3.93 4.66 4.32
C PRO A 8 3.14 5.24 3.13
N PHE A 9 2.23 6.18 3.39
CA PHE A 9 1.41 6.86 2.39
C PHE A 9 1.83 8.32 2.12
N ASP A 10 2.93 8.79 2.72
CA ASP A 10 3.35 10.19 2.64
C ASP A 10 4.18 10.52 1.39
N ASN A 11 3.80 9.93 0.28
CA ASN A 11 4.36 10.16 -1.04
C ASN A 11 3.30 9.95 -2.13
N ASP A 12 3.48 10.62 -3.27
CA ASP A 12 2.51 10.62 -4.37
C ASP A 12 2.17 9.19 -4.83
N THR A 13 3.15 8.28 -4.96
CA THR A 13 2.91 6.91 -5.46
C THR A 13 1.99 6.12 -4.53
N ALA A 14 2.30 6.17 -3.23
CA ALA A 14 1.56 5.42 -2.25
C ALA A 14 0.15 6.00 -2.07
N ALA A 15 0.01 7.33 -2.13
CA ALA A 15 -1.30 7.99 -2.14
C ALA A 15 -2.12 7.63 -3.39
N ASP A 16 -1.51 7.56 -4.58
CA ASP A 16 -2.16 7.09 -5.80
C ASP A 16 -2.60 5.62 -5.67
N PHE A 17 -1.77 4.78 -5.04
CA PHE A 17 -2.12 3.39 -4.74
C PHE A 17 -3.28 3.28 -3.73
N ALA A 18 -3.31 4.13 -2.70
CA ALA A 18 -4.44 4.21 -1.77
C ALA A 18 -5.76 4.55 -2.50
N ASN A 19 -5.74 5.57 -3.36
CA ASN A 19 -6.89 5.94 -4.19
C ASN A 19 -7.33 4.77 -5.07
N ALA A 20 -6.38 4.04 -5.68
CA ALA A 20 -6.69 2.86 -6.50
C ALA A 20 -7.33 1.72 -5.69
N LEU A 21 -6.96 1.54 -4.41
CA LEU A 21 -7.61 0.58 -3.52
C LEU A 21 -9.02 1.01 -3.14
N ASP A 22 -9.24 2.31 -2.91
CA ASP A 22 -10.56 2.84 -2.56
C ASP A 22 -11.53 2.77 -3.74
N ASP A 23 -11.06 3.08 -4.95
CA ASP A 23 -11.83 3.00 -6.19
C ASP A 23 -12.13 1.55 -6.63
N ALA A 24 -11.36 0.58 -6.12
CA ALA A 24 -11.55 -0.83 -6.43
C ALA A 24 -12.71 -1.44 -5.64
N GLU A 25 -13.45 -2.33 -6.32
CA GLU A 25 -14.43 -3.20 -5.68
C GLU A 25 -13.78 -3.99 -4.53
N PRO A 26 -14.50 -4.25 -3.41
CA PRO A 26 -13.93 -4.90 -2.23
C PRO A 26 -13.17 -6.20 -2.54
N GLU A 27 -13.68 -7.00 -3.47
CA GLU A 27 -13.09 -8.28 -3.87
C GLU A 27 -11.80 -8.13 -4.71
N ALA A 28 -11.57 -6.96 -5.31
CA ALA A 28 -10.40 -6.69 -6.15
C ALA A 28 -9.20 -6.15 -5.35
N ARG A 29 -9.43 -5.60 -4.15
CA ARG A 29 -8.38 -4.97 -3.32
C ARG A 29 -7.28 -5.94 -2.90
N GLU A 30 -7.64 -7.18 -2.55
CA GLU A 30 -6.66 -8.22 -2.22
C GLU A 30 -5.74 -8.49 -3.41
N ALA A 31 -6.30 -8.54 -4.62
CA ALA A 31 -5.52 -8.78 -5.84
C ALA A 31 -4.58 -7.62 -6.15
N LEU A 32 -4.98 -6.38 -5.90
CA LEU A 32 -4.12 -5.20 -6.04
C LEU A 32 -2.93 -5.25 -5.07
N ILE A 33 -3.19 -5.47 -3.78
CA ILE A 33 -2.14 -5.59 -2.75
C ILE A 33 -1.19 -6.75 -3.09
N ARG A 34 -1.73 -7.93 -3.41
CA ARG A 34 -0.92 -9.09 -3.80
C ARG A 34 -0.10 -8.81 -5.07
N GLY A 35 -0.67 -8.11 -6.04
CA GLY A 35 0.00 -7.74 -7.27
C GLY A 35 1.24 -6.87 -7.03
N VAL A 36 1.16 -5.88 -6.13
CA VAL A 36 2.30 -5.07 -5.71
C VAL A 36 3.39 -5.95 -5.08
N VAL A 37 3.01 -6.82 -4.14
CA VAL A 37 3.98 -7.68 -3.42
C VAL A 37 4.68 -8.65 -4.38
N ILE A 38 3.96 -9.27 -5.32
CA ILE A 38 4.55 -10.17 -6.31
C ILE A 38 5.52 -9.41 -7.22
N ARG A 39 5.11 -8.26 -7.77
CA ARG A 39 5.99 -7.42 -8.61
C ARG A 39 7.26 -7.02 -7.86
N THR A 40 7.16 -6.76 -6.56
CA THR A 40 8.28 -6.42 -5.69
C THR A 40 9.26 -7.60 -5.54
N ILE A 41 8.74 -8.80 -5.31
CA ILE A 41 9.54 -10.01 -5.14
C ILE A 41 10.25 -10.41 -6.44
N ASP A 42 9.58 -10.24 -7.58
CA ASP A 42 10.11 -10.60 -8.90
C ASP A 42 11.08 -9.54 -9.45
N ALA A 43 11.13 -8.35 -8.87
CA ALA A 43 12.01 -7.29 -9.32
C ALA A 43 13.49 -7.66 -9.12
N THR A 44 14.30 -7.45 -10.16
CA THR A 44 15.75 -7.59 -10.11
C THR A 44 16.40 -6.22 -10.33
N GLY A 45 17.33 -5.84 -9.44
CA GLY A 45 17.94 -4.51 -9.48
C GLY A 45 17.14 -3.47 -8.69
N CYS A 46 16.92 -2.28 -9.27
CA CYS A 46 16.21 -1.21 -8.58
C CYS A 46 14.69 -1.40 -8.68
N LEU A 47 13.99 -1.23 -7.55
CA LEU A 47 12.53 -1.18 -7.48
C LEU A 47 12.06 0.20 -7.95
N THR A 48 11.22 0.23 -8.98
CA THR A 48 10.66 1.47 -9.54
C THR A 48 9.41 1.96 -8.79
N GLU A 49 8.75 1.09 -8.03
CA GLU A 49 7.52 1.36 -7.26
C GLU A 49 7.72 0.88 -5.81
N ALA A 50 8.87 1.22 -5.23
CA ALA A 50 9.23 0.80 -3.87
C ALA A 50 8.26 1.35 -2.83
N GLU A 51 7.68 2.52 -3.07
CA GLU A 51 6.72 3.18 -2.20
C GLU A 51 5.39 2.42 -2.13
N GLU A 52 4.86 1.91 -3.26
CA GLU A 52 3.68 1.03 -3.25
C GLU A 52 3.97 -0.25 -2.46
N ALA A 53 5.19 -0.79 -2.60
CA ALA A 53 5.59 -1.99 -1.87
C ALA A 53 5.60 -1.77 -0.35
N VAL A 54 6.11 -0.62 0.10
CA VAL A 54 6.10 -0.25 1.52
C VAL A 54 4.67 -0.03 2.01
N ALA A 55 3.83 0.66 1.23
CA ALA A 55 2.43 0.87 1.56
C ALA A 55 1.65 -0.45 1.69
N ALA A 56 1.80 -1.36 0.71
CA ALA A 56 1.20 -2.69 0.75
C ALA A 56 1.68 -3.50 1.96
N ALA A 57 2.98 -3.46 2.27
CA ALA A 57 3.54 -4.13 3.44
C ALA A 57 2.98 -3.57 4.76
N ALA A 58 2.79 -2.24 4.86
CA ALA A 58 2.21 -1.59 6.02
C ALA A 58 0.75 -2.04 6.24
N LEU A 59 -0.06 -2.10 5.17
CA LEU A 59 -1.43 -2.60 5.26
C LEU A 59 -1.48 -4.06 5.74
N ILE A 60 -0.60 -4.92 5.25
CA ILE A 60 -0.51 -6.32 5.71
C ILE A 60 -0.06 -6.39 7.17
N ALA A 61 0.94 -5.60 7.55
CA ALA A 61 1.47 -5.59 8.91
C ALA A 61 0.43 -5.12 9.93
N ALA A 62 -0.39 -4.13 9.59
CA ALA A 62 -1.48 -3.64 10.45
C ALA A 62 -2.55 -4.71 10.73
N GLN A 63 -2.70 -5.71 9.86
CA GLN A 63 -3.62 -6.84 10.06
C GLN A 63 -3.00 -8.00 10.85
N CYS A 64 -1.69 -8.00 11.05
CA CYS A 64 -1.02 -9.02 11.84
C CYS A 64 -1.31 -8.82 13.35
N PRO A 65 -1.28 -9.89 14.16
CA PRO A 65 -1.44 -9.78 15.61
C PRO A 65 -0.40 -8.82 16.22
N GLY A 66 -0.85 -7.75 16.86
CA GLY A 66 0.02 -6.72 17.44
C GLY A 66 0.53 -5.67 16.43
N GLY A 67 0.02 -5.68 15.19
CA GLY A 67 0.29 -4.66 14.19
C GLY A 67 -0.24 -3.29 14.59
N GLU A 68 0.52 -2.25 14.28
CA GLU A 68 0.09 -0.87 14.49
C GLU A 68 -0.81 -0.43 13.33
N PRO A 69 -1.96 0.24 13.61
CA PRO A 69 -2.81 0.76 12.54
C PRO A 69 -2.03 1.75 11.67
N VAL A 70 -2.28 1.70 10.36
CA VAL A 70 -1.68 2.68 9.44
C VAL A 70 -2.37 4.03 9.62
N ASP A 71 -1.59 5.12 9.60
CA ASP A 71 -2.18 6.45 9.48
C ASP A 71 -2.95 6.57 8.17
N MET A 72 -4.23 6.90 8.28
CA MET A 72 -5.17 6.97 7.16
C MET A 72 -5.23 8.38 6.54
N SER A 73 -4.45 9.36 7.02
CA SER A 73 -4.50 10.74 6.51
C SER A 73 -4.30 10.86 4.99
N CYS A 74 -3.40 10.03 4.42
CA CYS A 74 -3.21 9.85 2.97
C CYS A 74 -3.31 8.36 2.55
N GLY A 75 -3.71 7.47 3.47
CA GLY A 75 -3.91 6.04 3.20
C GLY A 75 -5.32 5.73 2.70
N PRO A 76 -5.63 4.46 2.41
CA PRO A 76 -6.95 4.09 1.92
C PRO A 76 -8.02 4.40 2.97
N GLU A 77 -9.11 5.04 2.54
CA GLU A 77 -10.22 5.45 3.40
C GLU A 77 -11.19 4.31 3.70
N THR A 78 -11.18 3.27 2.87
CA THR A 78 -12.07 2.13 2.97
C THR A 78 -11.37 0.90 3.55
N PRO A 79 -12.08 -0.01 4.23
CA PRO A 79 -11.46 -1.15 4.90
C PRO A 79 -10.78 -2.09 3.92
N MET A 80 -9.60 -2.56 4.30
CA MET A 80 -8.86 -3.59 3.57
C MET A 80 -9.46 -4.98 3.82
N PRO A 81 -9.34 -5.89 2.84
CA PRO A 81 -9.74 -7.28 3.03
C PRO A 81 -8.90 -7.96 4.12
N VAL A 82 -9.57 -8.79 4.92
CA VAL A 82 -9.01 -9.58 6.04
C VAL A 82 -8.53 -10.96 5.61
#